data_AF-A0A8T3VQK8-F1
#
_entry.id   AF-A0A8T3VQK8-F1
#
_cell.length_a   1.000
_cell.length_b   1.000
_cell.length_c   1.000
_cell.angle_alpha   90.00
_cell.angle_beta   90.00
_cell.angle_gamma   90.00
#
_symmetry.space_group_name_H-M   'P 1'
#
loop_
_entity.id
_entity.type
_entity.pdbx_description
1 polymer ?
#
loop_
_entity_poly.entity_id
_entity_poly.type
_entity_poly.pdbx_seq_one_letter_code
_entity_poly.pdbx_strand_id
1 'polypeptide(L)'
;MVASIIPQFVPAFYSSMYSTALYGGLIVAFIGLMGIAMEKRDIQVLILTDIVGLAMLIVVAAVGTDLSEALILPGLVVELAEIMAISEILISREMRKKDVDTSFAPMPLNIDMEIMTTAPNFIALLLIGYGVFLSGFTGGAVAGGGIVIYVLSRKVRGLPIVVLDGVGAISGISWCLWIIGFLFFFILPEYWLLSLFLAALGLLLKVASKIGLIGILMREEYGRK
;
A
#
# COMPACT_ATOMS: atom_id res chain seq x y z
N MET A 1 -41.47 -14.65 -3.38
CA MET A 1 -40.53 -15.58 -2.71
C MET A 1 -39.19 -14.87 -2.69
N VAL A 2 -38.97 -14.02 -1.67
CA VAL A 2 -37.74 -13.22 -1.55
C VAL A 2 -36.68 -14.17 -1.02
N ALA A 3 -35.75 -14.57 -1.89
CA ALA A 3 -34.61 -15.37 -1.48
C ALA A 3 -33.87 -14.63 -0.37
N SER A 4 -33.86 -15.20 0.83
CA SER A 4 -33.14 -14.66 1.97
C SER A 4 -31.66 -14.65 1.64
N ILE A 5 -31.11 -13.45 1.44
CA ILE A 5 -29.67 -13.18 1.25
C ILE A 5 -28.86 -13.51 2.53
N ILE A 6 -29.54 -13.98 3.58
CA ILE A 6 -28.98 -14.19 4.92
C ILE A 6 -28.63 -15.68 5.08
N PRO A 7 -27.36 -16.03 5.37
CA PRO A 7 -26.97 -17.40 5.66
C PRO A 7 -27.74 -17.93 6.89
N GLN A 8 -28.38 -19.10 6.77
CA GLN A 8 -29.21 -19.71 7.82
C GLN A 8 -28.47 -20.01 9.14
N PHE A 9 -27.14 -19.90 9.15
CA PHE A 9 -26.27 -20.23 10.28
C PHE A 9 -25.78 -19.01 11.08
N VAL A 10 -26.15 -17.78 10.68
CA VAL A 10 -25.71 -16.56 11.34
C VAL A 10 -26.80 -16.07 12.31
N PRO A 11 -26.51 -15.90 13.61
CA PRO A 11 -27.48 -15.39 14.57
C PRO A 11 -28.09 -14.06 14.11
N ALA A 12 -29.39 -13.87 14.33
CA ALA A 12 -30.14 -12.70 13.86
C ALA A 12 -29.49 -11.36 14.25
N PHE A 13 -28.84 -11.31 15.41
CA PHE A 13 -28.04 -10.18 15.86
C PHE A 13 -26.97 -9.76 14.83
N TYR A 14 -26.12 -10.68 14.37
CA TYR A 14 -25.08 -10.39 13.38
C TYR A 14 -25.67 -10.03 12.00
N SER A 15 -26.78 -10.67 11.61
CA SER A 15 -27.47 -10.34 10.34
C SER A 15 -27.95 -8.88 10.30
N SER A 16 -28.36 -8.33 11.45
CA SER A 16 -28.82 -6.93 11.55
C SER A 16 -27.68 -5.90 11.49
N MET A 17 -26.45 -6.33 11.84
CA MET A 17 -25.26 -5.48 11.76
C MET A 17 -24.84 -5.23 10.30
N TYR A 18 -25.05 -6.18 9.39
CA TYR A 18 -24.71 -6.03 7.98
C TYR A 18 -25.48 -4.90 7.29
N SER A 19 -26.80 -4.89 7.45
CA SER A 19 -27.64 -3.83 6.86
C SER A 19 -27.31 -2.47 7.47
N THR A 20 -27.06 -2.42 8.78
CA THR A 20 -26.69 -1.20 9.49
C THR A 20 -25.32 -0.67 9.02
N ALA A 21 -24.34 -1.55 8.84
CA ALA A 21 -23.02 -1.20 8.30
C ALA A 21 -23.11 -0.66 6.86
N LEU A 22 -23.92 -1.30 6.01
CA LEU A 22 -24.10 -0.88 4.62
C LEU A 22 -24.78 0.49 4.53
N TYR A 23 -25.87 0.72 5.25
CA TYR A 23 -26.52 2.03 5.28
C TYR A 23 -25.64 3.10 5.95
N GLY A 24 -24.93 2.75 7.02
CA GLY A 24 -23.98 3.64 7.68
C GLY A 24 -22.87 4.10 6.74
N GLY A 25 -22.22 3.16 6.04
CA GLY A 25 -21.19 3.45 5.05
C GLY A 25 -21.70 4.35 3.92
N LEU A 26 -22.89 4.06 3.37
CA LEU A 26 -23.48 4.89 2.31
C LEU A 26 -23.82 6.32 2.78
N ILE A 27 -24.34 6.48 3.99
CA ILE A 27 -24.65 7.81 4.55
C ILE A 27 -23.37 8.61 4.75
N VAL A 28 -22.33 8.01 5.33
CA VAL A 28 -21.04 8.68 5.54
C VAL A 28 -20.40 9.05 4.21
N ALA A 29 -20.40 8.13 3.22
CA ALA A 29 -19.88 8.40 1.88
C ALA A 29 -20.65 9.55 1.20
N PHE A 30 -21.98 9.58 1.32
CA PHE A 30 -22.81 10.64 0.77
C PHE A 30 -22.50 12.02 1.39
N ILE A 31 -22.37 12.08 2.72
CA ILE A 31 -21.99 13.32 3.42
C ILE A 31 -20.57 13.75 3.02
N GLY A 32 -19.63 12.82 2.93
CA GLY A 32 -18.26 13.08 2.48
C GLY A 32 -18.20 13.64 1.07
N LEU A 33 -18.92 13.03 0.12
CA LEU A 33 -19.04 13.51 -1.26
C LEU A 33 -19.68 14.90 -1.36
N MET A 34 -20.71 15.17 -0.55
CA MET A 34 -21.30 16.51 -0.48
C MET A 34 -20.32 17.54 0.07
N GLY A 35 -19.51 17.16 1.07
CA GLY A 35 -18.40 17.97 1.55
C GLY A 35 -17.37 18.28 0.46
N ILE A 36 -16.98 17.27 -0.32
CA ILE A 36 -16.03 17.45 -1.45
C ILE A 36 -16.58 18.43 -2.47
N ALA A 37 -17.87 18.35 -2.80
CA ALA A 37 -18.51 19.23 -3.77
C ALA A 37 -18.61 20.71 -3.31
N MET A 38 -18.62 20.95 -1.99
CA MET A 38 -18.75 22.30 -1.42
C MET A 38 -17.41 22.96 -1.10
N GLU A 39 -16.37 22.16 -0.83
CA GLU A 39 -15.11 22.67 -0.29
C GLU A 39 -14.14 23.13 -1.40
N LYS A 40 -13.42 24.23 -1.15
CA LYS A 40 -12.48 24.82 -2.12
C LYS A 40 -11.01 24.61 -1.78
N ARG A 41 -10.71 24.08 -0.59
CA ARG A 41 -9.33 23.86 -0.13
C ARG A 41 -8.90 22.44 -0.43
N ASP A 42 -7.84 22.29 -1.24
CA ASP A 42 -7.32 20.99 -1.69
C ASP A 42 -7.05 19.99 -0.55
N ILE A 43 -6.53 20.47 0.58
CA ILE A 43 -6.25 19.63 1.76
C ILE A 43 -7.53 19.05 2.38
N GLN A 44 -8.60 19.86 2.46
CA GLN A 44 -9.85 19.35 3.01
C GLN A 44 -10.53 18.40 2.06
N VAL A 45 -10.44 18.64 0.75
CA VAL A 45 -10.91 17.72 -0.27
C VAL A 45 -10.20 16.37 -0.12
N LEU A 46 -8.87 16.36 0.04
CA LEU A 46 -8.09 15.13 0.29
C LEU A 46 -8.55 14.37 1.55
N ILE A 47 -8.73 15.07 2.68
CA ILE A 47 -9.21 14.43 3.92
C ILE A 47 -10.64 13.89 3.76
N LEU A 48 -11.50 14.61 3.04
CA LEU A 48 -12.86 14.14 2.76
C LEU A 48 -12.86 12.94 1.82
N THR A 49 -11.91 12.87 0.87
CA THR A 49 -11.69 11.70 0.02
C THR A 49 -11.30 10.46 0.83
N ASP A 50 -10.41 10.60 1.82
CA ASP A 50 -10.08 9.50 2.75
C ASP A 50 -11.30 9.02 3.56
N ILE A 51 -12.15 9.94 4.03
CA ILE A 51 -13.39 9.60 4.74
C ILE A 51 -14.34 8.80 3.84
N VAL A 52 -14.46 9.20 2.57
CA VAL A 52 -15.27 8.47 1.58
C VAL A 52 -14.65 7.10 1.30
N GLY A 53 -13.32 6.99 1.17
CA GLY A 53 -12.61 5.72 1.04
C GLY A 53 -12.96 4.77 2.17
N LEU A 54 -12.75 5.19 3.41
CA LEU A 54 -13.02 4.38 4.61
C LEU A 54 -14.48 3.92 4.65
N ALA A 55 -15.41 4.80 4.29
CA ALA A 55 -16.82 4.49 4.20
C ALA A 55 -17.13 3.43 3.13
N MET A 56 -16.43 3.48 1.99
CA MET A 56 -16.55 2.44 0.95
C MET A 56 -15.91 1.12 1.37
N LEU A 57 -14.84 1.11 2.16
CA LEU A 57 -14.32 -0.13 2.74
C LEU A 57 -15.30 -0.78 3.71
N ILE A 58 -16.06 0.01 4.48
CA ILE A 58 -17.16 -0.50 5.31
C ILE A 58 -18.22 -1.18 4.43
N VAL A 59 -18.56 -0.60 3.27
CA VAL A 59 -19.50 -1.22 2.33
C VAL A 59 -18.94 -2.52 1.75
N VAL A 60 -17.67 -2.55 1.34
CA VAL A 60 -17.02 -3.77 0.84
C VAL A 60 -16.99 -4.85 1.92
N ALA A 61 -16.67 -4.49 3.16
CA ALA A 61 -16.67 -5.40 4.30
C ALA A 61 -18.06 -5.94 4.63
N ALA A 62 -19.10 -5.11 4.49
CA ALA A 62 -20.49 -5.50 4.70
C ALA A 62 -21.01 -6.49 3.64
N VAL A 63 -20.33 -6.67 2.50
CA VAL A 63 -20.68 -7.72 1.54
C VAL A 63 -20.30 -9.11 2.09
N GLY A 64 -19.32 -9.21 3.00
CA GLY A 64 -19.06 -10.41 3.79
C GLY A 64 -18.68 -11.67 3.00
N THR A 65 -18.07 -11.49 1.83
CA THR A 65 -17.58 -12.61 0.99
C THR A 65 -16.08 -12.79 1.15
N ASP A 66 -15.55 -13.97 0.81
CA ASP A 66 -14.10 -14.23 0.75
C ASP A 66 -13.36 -13.19 -0.13
N LEU A 67 -14.03 -12.73 -1.19
CA LEU A 67 -13.52 -11.66 -2.05
C LEU A 67 -13.45 -10.31 -1.31
N SER A 68 -14.48 -9.98 -0.53
CA SER A 68 -14.49 -8.78 0.32
C SER A 68 -13.33 -8.79 1.31
N GLU A 69 -13.10 -9.92 1.99
CA GLU A 69 -12.00 -10.07 2.94
C GLU A 69 -10.64 -9.86 2.26
N ALA A 70 -10.46 -10.37 1.05
CA ALA A 70 -9.25 -10.18 0.25
C ALA A 70 -9.04 -8.72 -0.20
N LEU A 71 -10.12 -7.91 -0.32
CA LEU A 71 -10.07 -6.52 -0.80
C LEU A 71 -9.95 -5.49 0.33
N ILE A 72 -10.42 -5.79 1.55
CA ILE A 72 -10.35 -4.87 2.69
C ILE A 72 -8.90 -4.53 3.05
N LEU A 73 -8.02 -5.55 3.13
CA LEU A 73 -6.63 -5.35 3.55
C LEU A 73 -5.84 -4.45 2.59
N PRO A 74 -5.84 -4.68 1.26
CA PRO A 74 -5.23 -3.74 0.32
C PRO A 74 -5.87 -2.35 0.38
N GLY A 75 -7.20 -2.28 0.54
CA GLY A 75 -7.93 -1.02 0.67
C GLY A 75 -7.43 -0.17 1.84
N LEU A 76 -7.35 -0.78 3.04
CA LEU A 76 -6.84 -0.12 4.25
C LEU A 76 -5.39 0.35 4.09
N VAL A 77 -4.54 -0.43 3.42
CA VAL A 77 -3.15 -0.02 3.17
C VAL A 77 -3.08 1.19 2.23
N VAL A 78 -3.96 1.28 1.23
CA VAL A 78 -4.01 2.44 0.32
C VAL A 78 -4.41 3.71 1.09
N GLU A 79 -5.43 3.63 1.93
CA GLU A 79 -5.87 4.78 2.74
C GLU A 79 -4.82 5.23 3.76
N LEU A 80 -4.13 4.28 4.41
CA LEU A 80 -3.01 4.62 5.28
C LEU A 80 -1.89 5.34 4.51
N ALA A 81 -1.59 4.88 3.29
CA ALA A 81 -0.58 5.53 2.46
C ALA A 81 -1.00 6.95 2.04
N GLU A 82 -2.30 7.17 1.77
CA GLU A 82 -2.85 8.48 1.44
C GLU A 82 -2.78 9.44 2.63
N ILE A 83 -3.20 9.01 3.83
CA ILE A 83 -3.08 9.79 5.07
C ILE A 83 -1.62 10.15 5.37
N MET A 84 -0.68 9.22 5.15
CA MET A 84 0.75 9.47 5.31
C MET A 84 1.24 10.55 4.34
N ALA A 85 0.85 10.48 3.07
CA ALA A 85 1.20 11.47 2.06
C ALA A 85 0.60 12.85 2.38
N ILE A 86 -0.65 12.91 2.84
CA ILE A 86 -1.29 14.17 3.27
C ILE A 86 -0.55 14.76 4.48
N SER A 87 -0.15 13.91 5.43
CA SER A 87 0.64 14.34 6.59
C SER A 87 1.97 14.98 6.15
N GLU A 88 2.65 14.38 5.18
CA GLU A 88 3.88 14.92 4.59
C GLU A 88 3.66 16.32 3.97
N ILE A 89 2.57 16.50 3.21
CA ILE A 89 2.21 17.79 2.61
C ILE A 89 1.95 18.84 3.70
N LEU A 90 1.20 18.48 4.74
CA LEU A 90 0.86 19.38 5.85
C LEU A 90 2.09 19.83 6.63
N ILE A 91 2.95 18.89 6.98
CA ILE A 91 4.20 19.13 7.69
C ILE A 91 5.13 20.02 6.84
N SER A 92 5.33 19.68 5.57
CA SER A 92 6.14 20.46 4.63
C SER A 92 5.63 21.90 4.49
N ARG A 93 4.31 22.09 4.49
CA ARG A 93 3.69 23.42 4.44
C ARG A 93 3.93 24.21 5.72
N GLU A 94 3.84 23.57 6.88
CA GLU A 94 4.04 24.23 8.17
C GLU A 94 5.52 24.56 8.45
N MET A 95 6.43 23.70 8.02
CA MET A 95 7.87 23.92 8.10
C MET A 95 8.34 25.08 7.22
N ARG A 96 7.82 25.17 5.99
CA ARG A 96 8.06 26.34 5.11
C ARG A 96 7.59 27.66 5.69
N LYS A 97 6.53 27.67 6.52
CA LYS A 97 6.10 28.90 7.21
C LYS A 97 7.02 29.30 8.36
N LYS A 98 7.69 28.31 8.98
CA LYS A 98 8.61 28.54 10.11
C LYS A 98 10.05 28.77 9.67
N ASP A 99 10.33 28.72 8.36
CA ASP A 99 11.68 28.80 7.79
C ASP A 99 12.66 27.78 8.39
N VAL A 100 12.12 26.62 8.83
CA VAL A 100 12.89 25.50 9.37
C VAL A 100 12.90 24.41 8.31
N ASP A 101 14.03 24.28 7.62
CA ASP A 101 14.22 23.35 6.52
C ASP A 101 14.61 21.96 7.07
N THR A 102 13.62 21.18 7.52
CA THR A 102 13.85 19.79 7.91
C THR A 102 12.73 18.92 7.41
N SER A 103 12.93 18.19 6.31
CA SER A 103 12.09 17.05 5.88
C SER A 103 11.68 16.20 7.08
N PHE A 104 10.47 15.59 7.09
CA PHE A 104 9.96 14.81 8.25
C PHE A 104 10.83 13.59 8.60
N ALA A 105 11.76 13.21 7.73
CA ALA A 105 12.84 12.32 8.05
C ALA A 105 14.19 13.04 7.88
N PRO A 106 14.55 14.03 8.73
CA PRO A 106 15.94 14.28 8.97
C PRO A 106 16.31 13.15 9.92
N MET A 107 16.48 11.95 9.39
CA MET A 107 17.34 11.05 10.08
C MET A 107 18.72 11.46 9.59
N PRO A 108 19.48 12.30 10.34
CA PRO A 108 20.91 12.09 10.45
C PRO A 108 21.05 10.77 11.19
N LEU A 109 20.57 9.71 10.56
CA LEU A 109 20.87 8.36 10.94
C LEU A 109 22.33 8.27 10.51
N ASN A 110 23.19 8.75 11.40
CA ASN A 110 24.54 8.24 11.53
C ASN A 110 24.34 6.78 11.95
N ILE A 111 23.84 5.95 11.02
CA ILE A 111 23.72 4.50 11.17
C ILE A 111 25.15 4.01 11.04
N ASP A 112 25.93 4.25 12.07
CA ASP A 112 27.18 3.55 12.31
C ASP A 112 26.83 2.27 13.08
N MET A 113 25.93 1.48 12.49
CA MET A 113 25.64 0.14 12.98
C MET A 113 26.59 -0.82 12.29
N GLU A 114 27.33 -1.58 13.08
CA GLU A 114 28.27 -2.60 12.59
C GLU A 114 27.61 -3.60 11.62
N ILE A 115 26.31 -3.86 11.78
CA ILE A 115 25.53 -4.73 10.89
C ILE A 115 25.49 -4.18 9.45
N MET A 116 25.48 -2.85 9.26
CA MET A 116 25.50 -2.21 7.94
C MET A 116 26.89 -2.25 7.27
N THR A 117 27.96 -2.45 8.04
CA THR A 117 29.34 -2.57 7.52
C THR A 117 29.82 -4.02 7.41
N THR A 118 29.21 -4.97 8.13
CA THR A 118 29.64 -6.37 8.15
C THR A 118 28.82 -7.29 7.24
N ALA A 119 27.49 -7.35 7.39
CA ALA A 119 26.66 -8.38 6.75
C ALA A 119 25.41 -7.92 5.93
N PRO A 120 25.32 -6.68 5.43
CA PRO A 120 24.09 -6.18 4.80
C PRO A 120 23.74 -6.89 3.50
N ASN A 121 24.74 -7.30 2.69
CA ASN A 121 24.49 -8.01 1.44
C ASN A 121 23.87 -9.39 1.71
N PHE A 122 24.31 -10.06 2.76
CA PHE A 122 23.77 -11.36 3.15
C PHE A 122 22.34 -11.22 3.68
N ILE A 123 22.10 -10.26 4.56
CA ILE A 123 20.76 -10.00 5.11
C ILE A 123 19.78 -9.57 4.00
N ALA A 124 20.19 -8.66 3.12
CA ALA A 124 19.37 -8.22 2.01
C ALA A 124 19.04 -9.37 1.05
N LEU A 125 20.01 -10.23 0.74
CA LEU A 125 19.79 -11.39 -0.12
C LEU A 125 18.84 -12.40 0.51
N LEU A 126 18.97 -12.64 1.81
CA LEU A 126 18.06 -13.54 2.55
C LEU A 126 16.64 -12.96 2.57
N LEU A 127 16.48 -11.66 2.86
CA LEU A 127 15.18 -10.98 2.83
C LEU A 127 14.54 -10.98 1.45
N ILE A 128 15.31 -10.73 0.39
CA ILE A 128 14.80 -10.78 -0.98
C ILE A 128 14.38 -12.21 -1.33
N GLY A 129 15.22 -13.21 -1.06
CA GLY A 129 14.90 -14.61 -1.32
C GLY A 129 13.68 -15.11 -0.54
N TYR A 130 13.61 -14.76 0.75
CA TYR A 130 12.47 -15.10 1.60
C TYR A 130 11.20 -14.36 1.17
N GLY A 131 11.30 -13.09 0.79
CA GLY A 131 10.19 -12.32 0.24
C GLY A 131 9.65 -12.91 -1.07
N VAL A 132 10.54 -13.38 -1.96
CA VAL A 132 10.13 -14.08 -3.18
C VAL A 132 9.40 -15.38 -2.86
N PHE A 133 9.89 -16.14 -1.88
CA PHE A 133 9.25 -17.38 -1.43
C PHE A 133 7.87 -17.14 -0.80
N LEU A 134 7.71 -16.09 0.00
CA LEU A 134 6.42 -15.71 0.61
C LEU A 134 5.38 -15.30 -0.44
N SER A 135 5.81 -14.69 -1.56
CA SER A 135 4.96 -14.17 -2.63
C SER A 135 3.93 -13.12 -2.16
N GLY A 136 3.14 -12.56 -3.09
CA GLY A 136 2.06 -11.63 -2.77
C GLY A 136 2.54 -10.31 -2.14
N PHE A 137 1.64 -9.68 -1.38
CA PHE A 137 1.90 -8.39 -0.76
C PHE A 137 2.99 -8.46 0.33
N THR A 138 2.90 -9.45 1.23
CA THR A 138 3.86 -9.66 2.33
C THR A 138 5.25 -9.99 1.79
N GLY A 139 5.33 -10.87 0.81
CA GLY A 139 6.58 -11.19 0.12
C GLY A 139 7.20 -9.97 -0.57
N GLY A 140 6.38 -9.17 -1.25
CA GLY A 140 6.81 -7.90 -1.84
C GLY A 140 7.32 -6.89 -0.80
N ALA A 141 6.69 -6.80 0.37
CA ALA A 141 7.12 -5.92 1.45
C ALA A 141 8.47 -6.35 2.04
N VAL A 142 8.65 -7.65 2.29
CA VAL A 142 9.91 -8.22 2.80
C VAL A 142 11.04 -8.05 1.78
N ALA A 143 10.77 -8.35 0.50
CA ALA A 143 11.76 -8.18 -0.57
C ALA A 143 12.12 -6.70 -0.77
N GLY A 144 11.13 -5.80 -0.77
CA GLY A 144 11.33 -4.36 -0.81
C GLY A 144 12.17 -3.85 0.37
N GLY A 145 11.90 -4.32 1.58
CA GLY A 145 12.70 -4.01 2.78
C GLY A 145 14.16 -4.48 2.64
N GLY A 146 14.39 -5.67 2.06
CA GLY A 146 15.72 -6.16 1.73
C GLY A 146 16.47 -5.24 0.74
N ILE A 147 15.78 -4.76 -0.30
CA ILE A 147 16.31 -3.78 -1.26
C ILE A 147 16.68 -2.46 -0.55
N VAL A 148 15.82 -1.95 0.33
CA VAL A 148 16.09 -0.74 1.11
C VAL A 148 17.31 -0.90 2.00
N ILE A 149 17.43 -2.03 2.73
CA ILE A 149 18.60 -2.33 3.57
C ILE A 149 19.88 -2.34 2.73
N TYR A 150 19.85 -2.94 1.54
CA TYR A 150 20.99 -2.97 0.64
C TYR A 150 21.41 -1.56 0.18
N VAL A 151 20.44 -0.73 -0.22
CA VAL A 151 20.67 0.65 -0.66
C VAL A 151 21.23 1.51 0.48
N LEU A 152 20.65 1.41 1.68
CA LEU A 152 21.13 2.12 2.87
C LEU A 152 22.56 1.71 3.23
N SER A 153 22.88 0.42 3.16
CA SER A 153 24.21 -0.08 3.51
C SER A 153 25.28 0.33 2.50
N ARG A 154 24.94 0.43 1.21
CA ARG A 154 25.85 0.99 0.20
C ARG A 154 26.13 2.48 0.44
N LYS A 155 25.14 3.25 0.93
CA LYS A 155 25.33 4.66 1.33
C LYS A 155 26.35 4.78 2.46
N VAL A 156 26.21 4.00 3.52
CA VAL A 156 27.16 3.99 4.66
C VAL A 156 28.59 3.69 4.19
N ARG A 157 28.75 2.88 3.13
CA ARG A 157 30.05 2.52 2.55
C ARG A 157 30.53 3.42 1.41
N GLY A 158 29.79 4.46 1.02
CA GLY A 158 30.13 5.36 -0.08
C GLY A 158 30.16 4.72 -1.48
N LEU A 159 29.48 3.59 -1.69
CA LEU A 159 29.49 2.86 -2.95
C LEU A 159 28.46 3.43 -3.95
N PRO A 160 28.74 3.41 -5.27
CA PRO A 160 27.78 3.80 -6.29
C PRO A 160 26.59 2.83 -6.30
N ILE A 161 25.40 3.39 -6.51
CA ILE A 161 24.14 2.65 -6.60
C ILE A 161 23.58 2.93 -7.99
N VAL A 162 23.24 1.87 -8.71
CA VAL A 162 22.62 1.97 -10.03
C VAL A 162 21.13 2.25 -9.82
N VAL A 163 20.68 3.43 -10.23
CA VAL A 163 19.26 3.74 -10.33
C VAL A 163 18.76 3.13 -11.64
N LEU A 164 17.77 2.26 -11.56
CA LEU A 164 17.10 1.73 -12.74
C LEU A 164 15.92 2.66 -13.06
N ASP A 165 16.09 3.55 -14.04
CA ASP A 165 15.02 4.44 -14.52
C ASP A 165 13.78 3.66 -15.05
N GLY A 166 13.94 2.37 -15.33
CA GLY A 166 12.88 1.46 -15.77
C GLY A 166 12.00 0.87 -14.66
N VAL A 167 12.23 1.15 -13.37
CA VAL A 167 11.43 0.53 -12.28
C VAL A 167 9.96 0.98 -12.31
N GLY A 168 9.67 2.16 -12.85
CA GLY A 168 8.29 2.61 -13.09
C GLY A 168 7.53 1.70 -14.06
N ALA A 169 8.20 1.18 -15.09
CA ALA A 169 7.59 0.26 -16.06
C ALA A 169 7.24 -1.10 -15.42
N ILE A 170 8.06 -1.56 -14.47
CA ILE A 170 7.82 -2.80 -13.72
C ILE A 170 6.50 -2.72 -12.94
N SER A 171 6.20 -1.57 -12.33
CA SER A 171 4.92 -1.37 -11.61
C SER A 171 3.70 -1.45 -12.54
N GLY A 172 3.80 -0.98 -13.78
CA GLY A 172 2.72 -1.06 -14.76
C GLY A 172 2.45 -2.51 -15.20
N ILE A 173 3.51 -3.23 -15.57
CA ILE A 173 3.44 -4.65 -15.96
C ILE A 173 2.87 -5.50 -14.81
N SER A 174 3.33 -5.23 -13.59
CA SER A 174 2.88 -5.90 -12.37
C SER A 174 1.37 -5.74 -12.11
N TRP A 175 0.83 -4.56 -12.42
CA TRP A 175 -0.61 -4.31 -12.30
C TRP A 175 -1.44 -5.06 -13.34
N CYS A 176 -0.96 -5.14 -14.58
CA CYS A 176 -1.60 -5.94 -15.62
C CYS A 176 -1.61 -7.43 -15.24
N LEU A 177 -0.50 -7.95 -14.72
CA LEU A 177 -0.41 -9.33 -14.21
C LEU A 177 -1.43 -9.58 -13.09
N TRP A 178 -1.54 -8.63 -12.15
CA TRP A 178 -2.50 -8.73 -11.07
C TRP A 178 -3.96 -8.79 -11.56
N ILE A 179 -4.36 -7.89 -12.46
CA ILE A 179 -5.73 -7.87 -13.01
C ILE A 179 -6.02 -9.11 -13.84
N ILE A 180 -5.10 -9.52 -14.72
CA ILE A 180 -5.28 -10.70 -15.55
C ILE A 180 -5.39 -11.95 -14.68
N GLY A 181 -4.56 -12.06 -13.64
CA GLY A 181 -4.65 -13.16 -12.66
C GLY A 181 -6.01 -13.20 -11.97
N PHE A 182 -6.51 -12.06 -11.49
CA PHE A 182 -7.85 -11.97 -10.89
C PHE A 182 -8.98 -12.29 -11.88
N LEU A 183 -8.88 -11.80 -13.11
CA LEU A 183 -9.88 -12.05 -14.15
C LEU A 183 -9.93 -13.55 -14.51
N PHE A 184 -8.77 -14.18 -14.70
CA PHE A 184 -8.69 -15.61 -15.02
C PHE A 184 -9.15 -16.48 -13.85
N PHE A 185 -9.00 -16.03 -12.60
CA PHE A 185 -9.55 -16.71 -11.45
C PHE A 185 -11.09 -16.87 -11.55
N PHE A 186 -11.80 -15.86 -12.10
CA PHE A 186 -13.25 -15.92 -12.27
C PHE A 186 -13.71 -16.55 -13.58
N ILE A 187 -12.99 -16.33 -14.70
CA ILE A 187 -13.39 -16.84 -16.03
C ILE A 187 -12.98 -18.32 -16.21
N LEU A 188 -11.84 -18.72 -15.67
CA LEU A 188 -11.23 -20.03 -15.90
C LEU A 188 -10.87 -20.70 -14.55
N PRO A 189 -11.88 -21.20 -13.80
CA PRO A 189 -11.66 -21.80 -12.48
C PRO A 189 -10.80 -23.08 -12.55
N GLU A 190 -10.71 -23.74 -13.70
CA GLU A 190 -9.83 -24.89 -13.91
C GLU A 190 -8.34 -24.53 -13.74
N TYR A 191 -7.97 -23.28 -14.02
CA TYR A 191 -6.61 -22.76 -13.88
C TYR A 191 -6.44 -21.87 -12.63
N TRP A 192 -7.26 -22.07 -11.59
CA TRP A 192 -7.26 -21.26 -10.36
C TRP A 192 -5.87 -21.07 -9.75
N LEU A 193 -5.03 -22.12 -9.74
CA LEU A 193 -3.67 -22.06 -9.18
C LEU A 193 -2.76 -21.13 -9.99
N LEU A 194 -2.82 -21.22 -11.33
CA LEU A 194 -2.06 -20.35 -12.22
C LEU A 194 -2.50 -18.90 -12.03
N SER A 195 -3.80 -18.66 -11.98
CA SER A 195 -4.41 -17.34 -11.77
C SER A 195 -3.96 -16.70 -10.46
N LEU A 196 -3.93 -17.47 -9.37
CA LEU A 196 -3.42 -17.03 -8.06
C LEU A 196 -1.93 -16.71 -8.10
N PHE A 197 -1.10 -17.57 -8.70
CA PHE A 197 0.34 -17.29 -8.81
C PHE A 197 0.62 -16.03 -9.63
N LEU A 198 -0.11 -15.83 -10.72
CA LEU A 198 0.03 -14.67 -11.60
C LEU A 198 -0.37 -13.37 -10.87
N ALA A 199 -1.45 -13.43 -10.08
CA ALA A 199 -1.86 -12.32 -9.21
C ALA A 199 -0.86 -12.05 -8.08
N ALA A 200 -0.37 -13.10 -7.41
CA ALA A 200 0.57 -13.00 -6.29
C ALA A 200 1.95 -12.47 -6.72
N LEU A 201 2.46 -12.92 -7.88
CA LEU A 201 3.71 -12.42 -8.45
C LEU A 201 3.57 -10.97 -8.93
N GLY A 202 2.43 -10.62 -9.54
CA GLY A 202 2.12 -9.23 -9.88
C GLY A 202 2.14 -8.32 -8.65
N LEU A 203 1.52 -8.73 -7.55
CA LEU A 203 1.56 -7.96 -6.30
C LEU A 203 2.97 -7.85 -5.71
N LEU A 204 3.71 -8.96 -5.66
CA LEU A 204 5.09 -8.97 -5.15
C LEU A 204 5.96 -7.96 -5.89
N LEU A 205 5.96 -8.01 -7.23
CA LEU A 205 6.77 -7.12 -8.05
C LEU A 205 6.35 -5.66 -7.88
N LYS A 206 5.05 -5.38 -7.78
CA LYS A 206 4.53 -4.02 -7.57
C LYS A 206 4.97 -3.43 -6.23
N VAL A 207 4.89 -4.20 -5.15
CA VAL A 207 5.24 -3.71 -3.81
C VAL A 207 6.75 -3.58 -3.63
N ALA A 208 7.52 -4.59 -4.05
CA ALA A 208 8.97 -4.59 -3.94
C ALA A 208 9.60 -3.43 -4.74
N SER A 209 9.08 -3.17 -5.95
CA SER A 209 9.55 -2.05 -6.79
C SER A 209 9.25 -0.68 -6.17
N LYS A 210 8.05 -0.46 -5.61
CA LYS A 210 7.71 0.80 -4.94
C LYS A 210 8.52 1.05 -3.68
N ILE A 211 8.63 0.06 -2.79
CA ILE A 211 9.39 0.22 -1.54
C ILE A 211 10.88 0.42 -1.83
N GLY A 212 11.43 -0.32 -2.81
CA GLY A 212 12.79 -0.11 -3.28
C GLY A 212 13.02 1.30 -3.84
N LEU A 213 12.08 1.82 -4.64
CA LEU A 213 12.13 3.19 -5.17
C LEU A 213 12.09 4.25 -4.07
N ILE A 214 11.24 4.10 -3.05
CA ILE A 214 11.19 5.03 -1.92
C ILE A 214 12.57 5.08 -1.23
N GLY A 215 13.21 3.94 -1.01
CA GLY A 215 14.56 3.89 -0.44
C GLY A 215 15.62 4.60 -1.30
N ILE A 216 15.45 4.61 -2.62
CA ILE A 216 16.35 5.31 -3.56
C ILE A 216 16.03 6.82 -3.60
N LEU A 217 14.76 7.22 -3.66
CA LEU A 217 14.34 8.63 -3.72
C LEU A 217 14.65 9.38 -2.43
N MET A 218 14.47 8.74 -1.27
CA MET A 218 14.92 9.26 0.03
C MET A 218 16.42 9.60 0.06
N ARG A 219 17.22 9.05 -0.87
CA ARG A 219 18.64 9.40 -1.02
C ARG A 219 18.84 10.65 -1.89
N GLU A 220 18.10 10.80 -2.99
CA GLU A 220 18.30 11.91 -3.93
C GLU A 220 17.94 13.27 -3.33
N GLU A 221 16.89 13.33 -2.52
CA GLU A 221 16.54 14.56 -1.77
C GLU A 221 17.65 14.98 -0.80
N TYR A 222 18.44 14.02 -0.29
CA TYR A 222 19.57 14.28 0.61
C TYR A 222 20.87 14.69 -0.13
N GLY A 223 20.92 14.48 -1.46
CA GLY A 223 22.07 14.81 -2.31
C GLY A 223 22.01 16.22 -2.90
N ARG A 224 20.86 16.90 -2.79
CA ARG A 224 20.74 18.33 -3.11
C ARG A 224 21.35 19.15 -1.98
N LYS A 225 22.63 19.46 -2.12
CA LYS A 225 23.20 20.70 -1.56
C LYS A 225 23.05 21.81 -2.59
#